data_AF-A0A5B7YF56-F1
#
_entry.id   AF-A0A5B7YF56-F1
#
_cell.length_a   1.000
_cell.length_b   1.000
_cell.length_c   1.000
_cell.angle_alpha   90.00
_cell.angle_beta   90.00
_cell.angle_gamma   90.00
#
_symmetry.space_group_name_H-M   'P 1'
#
loop_
_entity.id
_entity.type
_entity.pdbx_description
1 polymer ?
#
loop_
_entity_poly.entity_id
_entity_poly.type
_entity_poly.pdbx_seq_one_letter_code
_entity_poly.pdbx_strand_id
1 'polypeptide(L)'
;MNLYIESLEGGYYVVATGDEEDRNPVMAGGGKPKTFNCIDEIRTHFEDTTFDKVWLRQATPYEEMVGQADNDAELEIEIKW
;
A
#
# COMPACT_ATOMS: atom_id res chain seq x y z
N MET A 1 7.35 6.43 11.92
CA MET A 1 6.33 6.52 10.87
C MET A 1 6.65 5.49 9.79
N ASN A 2 5.68 4.65 9.45
CA ASN A 2 5.81 3.60 8.43
C ASN A 2 5.18 4.04 7.11
N LEU A 3 5.58 3.38 6.02
CA LEU A 3 4.94 3.47 4.71
C LEU A 3 4.24 2.15 4.40
N TYR A 4 2.98 2.24 3.97
CA TYR A 4 2.18 1.11 3.54
C TYR A 4 1.88 1.28 2.06
N ILE A 5 2.35 0.35 1.24
CA ILE A 5 2.17 0.32 -0.21
C ILE A 5 1.19 -0.79 -0.53
N GLU A 6 0.16 -0.46 -1.28
CA GLU A 6 -0.84 -1.41 -1.72
C GLU A 6 -0.80 -1.54 -3.24
N SER A 7 -0.46 -2.72 -3.72
CA SER A 7 -0.57 -3.08 -5.13
C SER A 7 -2.01 -3.46 -5.43
N LEU A 8 -2.65 -2.68 -6.30
CA LEU A 8 -4.03 -2.88 -6.72
C LEU A 8 -4.11 -3.60 -8.07
N GLU A 9 -5.24 -4.24 -8.31
CA GLU A 9 -5.56 -4.82 -9.60
C GLU A 9 -5.59 -3.71 -10.68
N GLY A 10 -4.96 -3.96 -11.82
CA GLY A 10 -4.75 -2.96 -12.87
C GLY A 10 -3.35 -2.36 -12.92
N GLY A 11 -2.43 -2.81 -12.05
CA GLY A 11 -0.99 -2.52 -12.17
C GLY A 11 -0.58 -1.16 -11.62
N TYR A 12 -1.33 -0.64 -10.65
CA TYR A 12 -1.01 0.61 -9.97
C TYR A 12 -1.02 0.42 -8.46
N TYR A 13 -0.45 1.38 -7.76
CA TYR A 13 -0.22 1.36 -6.33
C TYR A 13 -0.89 2.56 -5.69
N VAL A 14 -1.38 2.38 -4.47
CA VAL A 14 -1.73 3.47 -3.56
C VAL A 14 -0.90 3.34 -2.30
N VAL A 15 -0.74 4.45 -1.57
CA VAL A 15 0.10 4.46 -0.38
C VAL A 15 -0.57 5.17 0.78
N ALA A 16 -0.24 4.74 1.98
CA ALA A 16 -0.60 5.38 3.22
C ALA A 16 0.64 5.51 4.13
N THR A 17 0.67 6.55 4.95
CA THR A 17 1.72 6.76 5.95
C THR A 17 1.12 6.85 7.35
N GLY A 18 1.88 6.42 8.34
CA GLY A 18 1.45 6.51 9.73
C GLY A 18 1.99 5.38 10.57
N ASP A 19 1.37 5.15 11.71
CA ASP A 19 1.71 4.07 12.63
C ASP A 19 0.84 2.84 12.35
N GLU A 20 0.96 1.76 13.12
CA GLU A 20 0.24 0.50 12.85
C GLU A 20 -1.29 0.69 12.86
N GLU A 21 -1.81 1.49 13.78
CA GLU A 21 -3.25 1.68 14.00
C GLU A 21 -3.84 2.84 13.18
N ASP A 22 -3.03 3.81 12.77
CA ASP A 22 -3.45 5.04 12.10
C ASP A 22 -2.74 5.20 10.75
N ARG A 23 -3.27 4.54 9.71
CA ARG A 23 -2.78 4.64 8.32
C ARG A 23 -3.48 5.81 7.60
N ASN A 24 -2.74 6.85 7.26
CA ASN A 24 -3.25 8.03 6.54
C ASN A 24 -2.98 7.90 5.04
N PRO A 25 -4.00 7.76 4.17
CA PRO A 25 -3.80 7.64 2.74
C PRO A 25 -3.21 8.92 2.15
N VAL A 26 -2.25 8.76 1.24
CA VAL A 26 -1.72 9.88 0.47
C VAL A 26 -2.72 10.25 -0.60
N MET A 27 -3.20 11.49 -0.55
CA MET A 27 -4.25 11.97 -1.44
C MET A 27 -3.66 12.80 -2.57
N ALA A 28 -4.23 12.64 -3.77
CA ALA A 28 -4.05 13.55 -4.88
C ALA A 28 -4.95 14.79 -4.72
N GLY A 29 -4.68 15.82 -5.53
CA GLY A 29 -5.58 16.96 -5.66
C GLY A 29 -6.99 16.49 -6.06
N GLY A 30 -8.02 16.92 -5.33
CA GLY A 30 -9.41 16.54 -5.59
C GLY A 30 -9.97 15.44 -4.67
N GLY A 31 -9.24 15.06 -3.61
CA GLY A 31 -9.79 14.18 -2.57
C GLY A 31 -9.87 12.70 -2.94
N LYS A 32 -9.10 12.28 -3.96
CA LYS A 32 -8.91 10.87 -4.31
C LYS A 32 -7.52 10.41 -3.85
N PRO A 33 -7.32 9.12 -3.51
CA PRO A 33 -5.99 8.58 -3.26
C PRO A 33 -5.06 8.84 -4.44
N LYS A 34 -3.81 9.17 -4.14
CA LYS A 34 -2.76 9.30 -5.15
C LYS A 34 -2.34 7.90 -5.60
N THR A 35 -2.34 7.70 -6.91
CA THR A 35 -1.91 6.45 -7.53
C THR A 35 -0.50 6.59 -8.10
N PHE A 36 0.23 5.48 -8.11
CA PHE A 36 1.57 5.35 -8.66
C PHE A 36 1.60 4.15 -9.59
N ASN A 37 2.41 4.18 -10.65
CA ASN A 37 2.52 3.06 -11.60
C ASN A 37 3.62 2.08 -11.18
N CYS A 38 4.57 2.52 -10.36
CA CYS A 38 5.63 1.68 -9.83
C CYS A 38 6.16 2.18 -8.48
N ILE A 39 6.93 1.32 -7.80
CA ILE A 39 7.56 1.64 -6.51
C ILE A 39 8.58 2.78 -6.63
N ASP A 40 9.22 2.94 -7.79
CA ASP A 40 10.22 4.00 -8.00
C ASP A 40 9.59 5.41 -7.99
N GLU A 41 8.36 5.54 -8.51
CA GLU A 41 7.60 6.79 -8.39
C GLU A 41 7.23 7.09 -6.93
N ILE A 42 6.97 6.07 -6.12
CA ILE A 42 6.71 6.22 -4.69
C ILE A 42 7.99 6.69 -3.98
N ARG A 43 9.14 6.09 -4.29
CA ARG A 43 10.45 6.50 -3.74
C ARG A 43 10.77 7.95 -4.07
N THR A 44 10.59 8.34 -5.33
CA THR A 44 10.78 9.74 -5.78
C THR A 44 9.83 10.68 -5.04
N HIS A 45 8.57 10.29 -4.85
CA HIS A 45 7.61 11.11 -4.11
C HIS A 45 8.01 11.37 -2.65
N PHE A 46 8.75 10.44 -2.05
CA PHE A 46 9.20 10.49 -0.67
C PHE A 46 10.72 10.63 -0.55
N GLU A 47 11.39 11.26 -1.53
CA GLU A 47 12.87 11.36 -1.56
C GLU A 47 13.45 12.00 -0.29
N ASP A 48 12.74 12.96 0.30
CA ASP A 48 13.13 13.67 1.53
C ASP A 48 12.55 13.04 2.81
N THR A 49 11.96 11.85 2.73
CA THR A 49 11.29 11.19 3.88
C THR A 49 11.96 9.86 4.22
N THR A 50 12.30 9.70 5.49
CA THR A 50 12.77 8.41 6.02
C THR A 50 11.61 7.69 6.71
N PHE A 51 11.45 6.40 6.43
CA PHE A 51 10.47 5.53 7.08
C PHE A 51 11.17 4.50 7.97
N ASP A 52 10.54 4.15 9.09
CA ASP A 52 11.05 3.10 9.97
C ASP A 52 10.89 1.71 9.32
N LYS A 53 9.70 1.47 8.74
CA LYS A 53 9.38 0.26 7.99
C LYS A 53 8.58 0.60 6.75
N VAL A 54 8.75 -0.22 5.72
CA VAL A 54 7.92 -0.15 4.52
C VAL A 54 7.29 -1.51 4.24
N TRP A 55 5.97 -1.51 4.16
CA TRP A 55 5.15 -2.68 3.95
C TRP A 55 4.58 -2.66 2.54
N LEU A 56 4.61 -3.82 1.87
CA LEU A 56 3.96 -4.03 0.59
C LEU A 56 2.85 -5.06 0.77
N ARG A 57 1.62 -4.65 0.50
CA ARG A 57 0.42 -5.49 0.47
C ARG A 57 -0.01 -5.70 -0.97
N GLN A 58 -0.27 -6.95 -1.36
CA GLN A 58 -0.93 -7.26 -2.63
C GLN A 58 -2.42 -7.45 -2.40
N ALA A 59 -3.25 -6.55 -2.90
CA ALA A 59 -4.70 -6.76 -2.92
C ALA A 59 -5.02 -7.84 -3.95
N THR A 60 -5.69 -8.92 -3.55
CA THR A 60 -6.17 -9.94 -4.47
C THR A 60 -7.70 -10.00 -4.44
N PRO A 61 -8.38 -10.11 -5.60
CA PRO A 61 -9.84 -10.08 -5.71
C PRO A 61 -10.52 -11.39 -5.24
N TYR A 62 -9.83 -12.29 -4.54
CA TYR A 62 -10.32 -13.63 -4.22
C TYR A 62 -11.36 -13.69 -3.08
N GLU A 63 -11.86 -12.56 -2.60
CA GLU A 63 -12.88 -12.51 -1.53
C GLU A 63 -14.31 -12.80 -2.01
N GLU A 64 -14.62 -12.72 -3.31
CA GLU A 64 -16.02 -12.82 -3.79
C GLU A 64 -16.47 -14.22 -4.28
N MET A 65 -15.58 -15.22 -4.40
CA MET A 65 -15.91 -16.44 -5.17
C MET A 65 -15.67 -17.78 -4.46
N VAL A 66 -15.36 -17.80 -3.16
CA VAL A 66 -15.21 -19.06 -2.42
C VAL A 66 -15.69 -18.86 -1.00
N GLY A 67 -16.78 -19.52 -0.62
CA GLY A 67 -17.35 -19.51 0.74
C GLY A 67 -16.47 -20.24 1.77
N GLN A 68 -15.17 -19.98 1.79
CA GLN A 68 -14.22 -20.43 2.80
C GLN A 68 -13.54 -19.21 3.41
N ALA A 69 -14.02 -18.81 4.59
CA ALA A 69 -13.54 -17.68 5.38
C ALA A 69 -12.22 -17.96 6.12
N ASP A 70 -11.38 -18.88 5.64
CA ASP A 70 -10.24 -19.37 6.42
C ASP A 70 -9.08 -19.73 5.48
N ASN A 71 -8.39 -18.71 4.98
CA ASN A 71 -6.94 -18.67 4.80
C ASN A 71 -6.54 -17.22 4.50
N ASP A 72 -6.89 -16.36 5.46
CA ASP A 72 -6.80 -14.90 5.43
C ASP A 72 -5.41 -14.45 5.89
N ALA A 73 -4.38 -14.84 5.14
CA ALA A 73 -3.08 -14.18 5.29
C ALA A 73 -3.01 -13.14 4.18
N GLU A 74 -3.49 -11.94 4.47
CA GLU A 74 -3.14 -10.75 3.69
C GLU A 74 -1.62 -10.82 3.43
N LEU A 75 -1.22 -10.91 2.15
CA LEU A 75 0.19 -11.00 1.79
C LEU A 75 0.81 -9.61 1.96
N GLU A 76 1.10 -9.27 3.22
CA GLU A 76 1.83 -8.08 3.64
C GLU A 76 3.27 -8.51 3.98
N ILE A 77 4.24 -7.88 3.31
CA ILE A 77 5.66 -8.14 3.53
C ILE A 77 6.40 -6.84 3.80
N GLU A 78 7.36 -6.87 4.73
CA GLU A 78 8.29 -5.77 4.91
C GLU A 78 9.32 -5.81 3.77
N ILE A 79 9.49 -4.69 3.07
CA ILE A 79 10.44 -4.54 1.97
C ILE A 79 11.58 -3.60 2.34
N LYS A 80 12.74 -3.82 1.71
CA LYS A 80 13.85 -2.86 1.79
C LYS A 80 13.48 -1.60 1.03
N TRP A 81 13.59 -0.46 1.71
CA TRP A 81 13.30 0.86 1.15
C TRP A 81 14.56 1.52 0.61
#